data_AF-A0A0Q7SUT0-F1
#
_entry.id   AF-A0A0Q7SUT0-F1
#
_cell.length_a   1.000
_cell.length_b   1.000
_cell.length_c   1.000
_cell.angle_alpha   90.00
_cell.angle_beta   90.00
_cell.angle_gamma   90.00
#
_symmetry.space_group_name_H-M   'P 1'
#
loop_
_entity.id
_entity.type
_entity.pdbx_description
1 polymer ?
#
loop_
_entity_poly.entity_id
_entity_poly.type
_entity_poly.pdbx_seq_one_letter_code
_entity_poly.pdbx_strand_id
1 'polypeptide(L)'
;MTEDSHFQQLLSTAAAQAQPHRLLFVFAAAELPDHPTPAQREAFLAGRGGALAPLMCVDKGAGELADFAGLAAESKTAGPPWQVVFAAALPGRDGLAPSKAEIDAAIKTMVEAVRLGGVDKYAAFDQDGEPLRLS
;
A
#
# COMPACT_ATOMS: atom_id res chain seq x y z
N MET A 1 8.97 -14.70 -23.22
CA MET A 1 9.14 -13.46 -22.44
C MET A 1 8.16 -13.58 -21.31
N THR A 2 8.62 -13.73 -20.08
CA THR A 2 7.74 -13.69 -18.90
C THR A 2 7.27 -12.25 -18.77
N GLU A 3 5.98 -12.00 -18.79
CA GLU A 3 5.45 -10.67 -18.50
C GLU A 3 5.77 -10.33 -17.04
N ASP A 4 6.35 -9.15 -16.81
CA ASP A 4 6.63 -8.66 -15.46
C ASP A 4 5.32 -8.46 -14.70
N SER A 5 5.27 -8.88 -13.44
CA SER A 5 4.11 -8.64 -12.57
C SER A 5 3.83 -7.15 -12.41
N HIS A 6 2.57 -6.78 -12.09
CA HIS A 6 2.21 -5.37 -11.85
C HIS A 6 3.08 -4.71 -10.78
N PHE A 7 3.45 -5.46 -9.74
CA PHE A 7 4.37 -4.96 -8.72
C PHE A 7 5.78 -4.74 -9.28
N GLN A 8 6.29 -5.68 -10.08
CA GLN A 8 7.61 -5.53 -10.71
C GLN A 8 7.64 -4.33 -11.67
N GLN A 9 6.55 -4.09 -12.40
CA GLN A 9 6.38 -2.91 -13.25
C GLN A 9 6.39 -1.62 -12.42
N LEU A 10 5.77 -1.61 -11.24
CA LEU A 10 5.82 -0.46 -10.32
C LEU A 10 7.25 -0.18 -9.85
N LEU A 11 8.01 -1.23 -9.46
CA LEU A 11 9.41 -1.08 -9.05
C LEU A 11 10.29 -0.56 -10.19
N SER A 12 10.21 -1.19 -11.37
CA SER A 12 11.02 -0.83 -12.53
C SER A 12 10.69 0.57 -13.04
N THR A 13 9.40 0.94 -13.07
CA THR A 13 8.97 2.28 -13.46
C THR A 13 9.50 3.34 -12.51
N ALA A 14 9.45 3.11 -11.20
CA ALA A 14 9.97 4.04 -10.20
C ALA A 14 11.51 4.17 -10.27
N ALA A 15 12.21 3.06 -10.54
CA ALA A 15 13.67 3.05 -10.69
C ALA A 15 14.15 3.72 -11.99
N ALA A 16 13.35 3.72 -13.05
CA ALA A 16 13.68 4.32 -14.34
C ALA A 16 13.49 5.86 -14.39
N GLN A 17 12.88 6.46 -13.36
CA GLN A 17 12.63 7.90 -13.34
C GLN A 17 13.92 8.70 -13.15
N ALA A 18 14.01 9.86 -13.81
CA ALA A 18 15.16 10.76 -13.67
C ALA A 18 15.27 11.36 -12.25
N GLN A 19 14.14 11.53 -11.57
CA GLN A 19 14.10 11.94 -10.16
C GLN A 19 14.00 10.70 -9.28
N PRO A 20 14.78 10.60 -8.18
CA PRO A 20 14.66 9.49 -7.26
C PRO A 20 13.26 9.44 -6.65
N HIS A 21 12.59 8.28 -6.73
CA HIS A 21 11.27 8.08 -6.13
C HIS A 21 11.38 7.33 -4.81
N ARG A 22 10.54 7.71 -3.85
CA ARG A 22 10.29 6.94 -2.64
C ARG A 22 8.98 6.18 -2.81
N LEU A 23 9.02 4.87 -2.69
CA LEU A 23 7.83 4.03 -2.68
C LEU A 23 7.26 4.05 -1.26
N LEU A 24 5.95 4.27 -1.16
CA LEU A 24 5.20 4.31 0.09
C LEU A 24 4.23 3.14 0.10
N PHE A 25 4.20 2.40 1.19
CA PHE A 25 3.31 1.27 1.39
C PHE A 25 2.50 1.46 2.66
N VAL A 26 1.17 1.32 2.55
CA VAL A 26 0.26 1.28 3.69
C VAL A 26 -0.46 -0.06 3.68
N PHE A 27 -0.19 -0.88 4.69
CA PHE A 27 -0.82 -2.17 4.86
C PHE A 27 -2.09 -1.99 5.68
N ALA A 28 -3.17 -2.66 5.25
CA ALA A 28 -4.46 -2.55 5.89
C ALA A 28 -5.17 -3.91 5.97
N ALA A 29 -6.15 -3.97 6.87
CA ALA A 29 -7.11 -5.05 6.97
C ALA A 29 -8.52 -4.47 7.02
N ALA A 30 -9.50 -5.27 6.61
CA ALA A 30 -10.89 -4.94 6.88
C ALA A 30 -11.16 -5.05 8.39
N GLU A 31 -11.81 -4.05 8.97
CA GLU A 31 -12.31 -4.07 10.34
C GLU A 31 -13.81 -3.75 10.39
N LEU A 32 -14.45 -4.21 11.45
CA LEU A 32 -15.83 -3.86 11.73
C LEU A 32 -15.84 -2.54 12.51
N PRO A 33 -16.64 -1.53 12.13
CA PRO A 33 -16.72 -0.28 12.88
C PRO A 33 -17.28 -0.53 14.29
N ASP A 34 -17.04 0.38 15.23
CA ASP A 34 -17.43 0.24 16.65
C ASP A 34 -18.92 -0.03 16.87
N HIS A 35 -19.77 0.55 16.01
CA HIS A 35 -21.22 0.41 16.05
C HIS A 35 -21.76 -0.04 14.68
N PRO A 36 -21.54 -1.30 14.31
CA PRO A 36 -21.96 -1.82 13.02
C PRO A 36 -23.46 -2.15 13.06
N THR A 37 -24.16 -1.81 11.98
CA THR A 37 -25.50 -2.36 11.75
C THR A 37 -25.42 -3.89 11.56
N PRO A 38 -26.52 -4.64 11.78
CA PRO A 38 -26.56 -6.08 11.52
C PRO A 38 -26.12 -6.43 10.09
N ALA A 39 -26.56 -5.65 9.09
CA ALA A 39 -26.18 -5.83 7.70
C ALA A 39 -24.66 -5.63 7.46
N GLN A 40 -24.05 -4.61 8.07
CA GLN A 40 -22.59 -4.41 7.99
C GLN A 40 -21.83 -5.56 8.64
N ARG A 41 -22.33 -6.09 9.76
CA ARG A 41 -21.74 -7.24 10.45
C ARG A 41 -21.82 -8.50 9.61
N GLU A 42 -22.97 -8.79 9.02
CA GLU A 42 -23.16 -9.92 8.10
C GLU A 42 -22.27 -9.80 6.87
N ALA A 43 -22.20 -8.62 6.26
CA ALA A 43 -21.34 -8.35 5.11
C ALA A 43 -19.86 -8.56 5.44
N PHE A 44 -19.40 -8.03 6.59
CA PHE A 44 -18.03 -8.23 7.07
C PHE A 44 -17.71 -9.71 7.32
N LEU A 45 -18.59 -10.45 8.00
CA LEU A 45 -18.41 -11.89 8.25
C LEU A 45 -18.43 -12.73 6.96
N ALA A 46 -19.11 -12.24 5.91
CA ALA A 46 -19.11 -12.85 4.59
C ALA A 46 -17.91 -12.40 3.71
N GLY A 47 -16.97 -11.61 4.25
CA GLY A 47 -15.81 -11.09 3.53
C GLY A 47 -16.15 -10.01 2.48
N ARG A 48 -17.34 -9.42 2.54
CA ARG A 48 -17.87 -8.43 1.58
C ARG A 48 -18.20 -7.09 2.23
N GLY A 49 -17.33 -6.61 3.12
CA GLY A 49 -17.52 -5.33 3.81
C GLY A 49 -16.48 -5.10 4.90
N GLY A 50 -16.67 -4.02 5.65
CA GLY A 50 -15.71 -3.54 6.65
C GLY A 50 -15.10 -2.20 6.24
N ALA A 51 -14.63 -1.46 7.23
CA ALA A 51 -13.79 -0.29 7.01
C ALA A 51 -12.33 -0.75 6.81
N LEU A 52 -11.55 0.01 6.05
CA LEU A 52 -10.11 -0.25 5.94
C LEU A 52 -9.38 0.33 7.15
N ALA A 53 -8.73 -0.53 7.92
CA ALA A 53 -7.88 -0.15 9.04
C ALA A 53 -6.41 -0.18 8.62
N PRO A 54 -5.70 0.96 8.56
CA PRO A 54 -4.25 0.96 8.38
C PRO A 54 -3.57 0.33 9.60
N LEU A 55 -2.68 -0.61 9.33
CA LEU A 55 -1.98 -1.40 10.34
C LEU A 55 -0.52 -0.97 10.50
N MET A 56 0.15 -0.74 9.37
CA MET A 56 1.54 -0.32 9.33
C MET A 56 1.82 0.44 8.04
N CYS A 57 2.88 1.23 8.06
CA CYS A 57 3.36 1.96 6.90
C CYS A 57 4.88 1.84 6.81
N VAL A 58 5.40 1.76 5.59
CA VAL A 58 6.83 1.67 5.31
C VAL A 58 7.11 2.39 4.01
N ASP A 59 8.22 3.10 3.98
CA ASP A 59 8.77 3.69 2.78
C ASP A 59 10.07 2.98 2.38
N LYS A 60 10.27 2.81 1.06
CA LYS A 60 11.44 2.16 0.47
C LYS A 60 11.95 2.97 -0.71
N GLY A 61 13.27 3.03 -0.88
CA GLY A 61 13.85 3.48 -2.14
C GLY A 61 13.57 2.48 -3.25
N ALA A 62 13.49 2.96 -4.50
CA ALA A 62 13.20 2.10 -5.65
C ALA A 62 14.18 0.92 -5.84
N GLY A 63 15.41 1.01 -5.30
CA GLY A 63 16.41 -0.07 -5.32
C GLY A 63 16.51 -0.89 -4.02
N GLU A 64 15.70 -0.59 -3.00
CA GLU A 64 15.74 -1.31 -1.72
C GLU A 64 14.88 -2.58 -1.70
N LEU A 65 13.99 -2.74 -2.69
CA LEU A 65 13.14 -3.92 -2.85
C LEU A 65 13.48 -4.62 -4.16
N ALA A 66 13.67 -5.94 -4.10
CA ALA A 66 13.87 -6.77 -5.29
C ALA A 66 12.54 -7.17 -5.94
N ASP A 67 11.55 -7.53 -5.13
CA ASP A 67 10.25 -8.05 -5.55
C ASP A 67 9.20 -7.91 -4.43
N PHE A 68 7.97 -8.37 -4.72
CA PHE A 68 6.88 -8.37 -3.74
C PHE A 68 7.12 -9.35 -2.59
N ALA A 69 7.76 -10.50 -2.86
CA ALA A 69 8.03 -11.52 -1.85
C ALA A 69 8.92 -10.98 -0.72
N GLY A 70 9.90 -10.14 -1.05
CA GLY A 70 10.72 -9.42 -0.09
C GLY A 70 9.89 -8.48 0.79
N LEU A 71 9.03 -7.64 0.17
CA LEU A 71 8.14 -6.74 0.90
C LEU A 71 7.19 -7.53 1.83
N ALA A 72 6.58 -8.60 1.33
CA ALA A 72 5.67 -9.44 2.09
C ALA A 72 6.37 -10.17 3.25
N ALA A 73 7.60 -10.66 3.05
CA ALA A 73 8.38 -11.30 4.09
C ALA A 73 8.72 -10.32 5.23
N GLU A 74 9.19 -9.12 4.91
CA GLU A 74 9.47 -8.08 5.90
C GLU A 74 8.21 -7.71 6.70
N SER A 75 7.09 -7.51 5.98
CA SER A 75 5.81 -7.10 6.56
C SER A 75 5.30 -8.09 7.63
N LYS A 76 5.51 -9.40 7.44
CA LYS A 76 5.10 -10.45 8.38
C LYS A 76 5.85 -10.39 9.71
N THR A 77 7.04 -9.80 9.72
CA THR A 77 7.88 -9.66 10.93
C THR A 77 7.71 -8.30 11.60
N ALA A 78 7.34 -7.28 10.84
CA ALA A 78 7.31 -5.89 11.29
C ALA A 78 5.94 -5.45 11.86
N GLY A 79 4.86 -6.18 11.56
CA GLY A 79 3.52 -5.76 11.94
C GLY A 79 2.50 -6.90 12.04
N PRO A 80 1.23 -6.55 12.33
CA PRO A 80 0.15 -7.51 12.42
C PRO A 80 -0.24 -8.08 11.05
N PRO A 81 -0.99 -9.20 11.01
CA PRO A 81 -1.53 -9.73 9.76
C PRO A 81 -2.37 -8.69 9.01
N TRP A 82 -2.06 -8.51 7.73
CA TRP A 82 -2.73 -7.57 6.83
C TRP A 82 -3.40 -8.33 5.67
N GLN A 83 -4.32 -7.69 4.96
CA GLN A 83 -5.07 -8.31 3.85
C GLN A 83 -4.80 -7.62 2.51
N VAL A 84 -4.56 -6.32 2.54
CA VAL A 84 -4.22 -5.52 1.36
C VAL A 84 -3.05 -4.58 1.68
N VAL A 85 -2.19 -4.35 0.69
CA VAL A 85 -1.21 -3.27 0.71
C VAL A 85 -1.50 -2.27 -0.38
N PHE A 86 -1.57 -1.00 0.00
CA PHE A 86 -1.66 0.12 -0.92
C PHE A 86 -0.27 0.67 -1.19
N ALA A 87 0.06 0.93 -2.45
CA ALA A 87 1.33 1.43 -2.91
C ALA A 87 1.19 2.75 -3.67
N ALA A 88 2.13 3.67 -3.41
CA ALA A 88 2.27 4.93 -4.13
C ALA A 88 3.76 5.25 -4.36
N ALA A 89 4.06 6.04 -5.39
CA ALA A 89 5.41 6.55 -5.63
C ALA A 89 5.43 8.07 -5.39
N LEU A 90 6.27 8.52 -4.45
CA LEU A 90 6.50 9.92 -4.15
C LEU A 90 7.74 10.39 -4.93
N PRO A 91 7.60 11.29 -5.92
CA PRO A 91 8.74 11.82 -6.65
C PRO A 91 9.57 12.75 -5.78
N GLY A 92 10.89 12.65 -5.92
CA GLY A 92 11.83 13.66 -5.44
C GLY A 92 11.76 14.96 -6.23
N ARG A 93 12.70 15.88 -5.99
CA ARG A 93 12.79 17.17 -6.68
C ARG A 93 14.25 17.50 -6.99
N ASP A 94 14.48 18.09 -8.15
CA ASP A 94 15.82 18.53 -8.59
C ASP A 94 16.91 17.44 -8.52
N GLY A 95 16.52 16.20 -8.82
CA GLY A 95 17.42 15.03 -8.78
C GLY A 95 17.71 14.48 -7.38
N LEU A 96 17.11 15.05 -6.34
CA LEU A 96 17.21 14.58 -4.96
C LEU A 96 15.97 13.77 -4.57
N ALA A 97 16.17 12.77 -3.72
CA ALA A 97 15.06 12.03 -3.12
C ALA A 97 14.19 12.94 -2.25
N PRO A 98 12.90 12.61 -2.04
CA PRO A 98 12.05 13.33 -1.11
C PRO A 98 12.68 13.42 0.27
N SER A 99 12.56 14.58 0.92
CA SER A 99 12.99 14.76 2.30
C SER A 99 12.14 13.92 3.24
N LYS A 100 12.68 13.63 4.44
CA LYS A 100 11.93 12.92 5.48
C LYS A 100 10.57 13.58 5.80
N ALA A 101 10.54 14.91 5.86
CA ALA A 101 9.30 15.64 6.15
C ALA A 101 8.25 15.47 5.05
N GLU A 102 8.67 15.42 3.78
CA GLU A 102 7.77 15.15 2.64
C GLU A 102 7.25 13.71 2.67
N ILE A 103 8.11 12.75 3.00
CA ILE A 103 7.73 11.33 3.16
C ILE A 103 6.71 11.18 4.29
N ASP A 104 6.99 11.74 5.47
CA ASP A 104 6.10 11.66 6.64
C ASP A 104 4.72 12.28 6.34
N ALA A 105 4.69 13.43 5.65
CA ALA A 105 3.45 14.08 5.23
C ALA A 105 2.65 13.25 4.21
N ALA A 106 3.34 12.65 3.24
CA ALA A 106 2.72 11.79 2.24
C ALA A 106 2.16 10.51 2.84
N ILE A 107 2.90 9.85 3.75
CA ILE A 107 2.42 8.68 4.50
C ILE A 107 1.19 9.03 5.31
N LYS A 108 1.19 10.15 6.05
CA LYS A 108 0.03 10.59 6.82
C LYS A 108 -1.20 10.77 5.94
N THR A 109 -1.04 11.45 4.80
CA THR A 109 -2.11 11.66 3.81
C THR A 109 -2.63 10.33 3.26
N MET A 110 -1.74 9.38 2.99
CA MET A 110 -2.08 8.06 2.48
C MET A 110 -2.85 7.23 3.52
N VAL A 111 -2.40 7.24 4.77
CA VAL A 111 -3.08 6.58 5.90
C VAL A 111 -4.50 7.14 6.10
N GLU A 112 -4.66 8.46 6.07
CA GLU A 112 -5.99 9.10 6.18
C GLU A 112 -6.89 8.73 5.00
N ALA A 113 -6.35 8.73 3.78
CA ALA A 113 -7.10 8.31 2.60
C ALA A 113 -7.57 6.85 2.69
N VAL A 114 -6.71 5.93 3.17
CA VAL A 114 -7.08 4.52 3.39
C VAL A 114 -8.20 4.40 4.42
N ARG A 115 -8.13 5.11 5.56
CA ARG A 115 -9.19 5.11 6.58
C ARG A 115 -10.54 5.58 6.04
N LEU A 116 -10.52 6.57 5.15
CA LEU A 116 -11.71 7.13 4.53
C LEU A 116 -12.18 6.36 3.28
N GLY A 117 -11.49 5.29 2.89
CA GLY A 117 -11.78 4.52 1.67
C GLY A 117 -11.40 5.21 0.37
N GLY A 118 -10.70 6.35 0.41
CA GLY A 118 -10.25 7.11 -0.76
C GLY A 118 -8.99 6.52 -1.41
N VAL A 119 -9.06 5.26 -1.84
CA VAL A 119 -7.90 4.46 -2.25
C VAL A 119 -7.73 4.31 -3.76
N ASP A 120 -8.65 4.83 -4.58
CA ASP A 120 -8.68 4.67 -6.05
C ASP A 120 -7.40 5.16 -6.76
N LYS A 121 -6.65 6.05 -6.13
CA LYS A 121 -5.41 6.63 -6.66
C LYS A 121 -4.15 5.82 -6.31
N TYR A 122 -4.29 4.75 -5.54
CA TYR A 122 -3.17 3.90 -5.13
C TYR A 122 -3.27 2.54 -5.83
N ALA A 123 -2.11 1.96 -6.17
CA ALA A 123 -2.09 0.55 -6.54
C ALA A 123 -2.40 -0.29 -5.28
N ALA A 124 -3.21 -1.32 -5.43
CA ALA A 124 -3.57 -2.22 -4.33
C ALA A 124 -3.18 -3.65 -4.69
N PHE A 125 -2.58 -4.36 -3.73
CA PHE A 125 -2.15 -5.74 -3.90
C PHE A 125 -2.61 -6.60 -2.72
N ASP A 126 -2.94 -7.86 -2.99
CA ASP A 126 -3.22 -8.84 -1.95
C ASP A 126 -1.94 -9.45 -1.36
N GLN A 127 -2.08 -10.51 -0.55
CA GLN A 127 -0.97 -11.19 0.11
C GLN A 127 -0.02 -11.93 -0.85
N ASP A 128 -0.47 -12.24 -2.06
CA ASP A 128 0.29 -12.93 -3.09
C ASP A 128 0.91 -11.96 -4.11
N GLY A 129 0.57 -10.66 -4.01
CA GLY A 129 1.06 -9.62 -4.89
C GLY A 129 0.19 -9.43 -6.14
N GLU A 130 -0.99 -10.02 -6.15
CA GLU A 130 -1.95 -9.87 -7.23
C GLU A 130 -2.68 -8.53 -7.11
N PRO A 131 -2.86 -7.80 -8.22
CA PRO A 131 -3.50 -6.49 -8.20
C PRO A 131 -4.98 -6.61 -7.83
N LEU A 132 -5.40 -5.85 -6.82
CA LEU A 132 -6.79 -5.75 -6.40
C LEU A 132 -7.48 -4.58 -7.09
N ARG A 133 -8.70 -4.82 -7.57
CA ARG A 133 -9.62 -3.77 -8.01
C ARG A 133 -10.65 -3.59 -6.91
N LEU A 134 -10.53 -2.50 -6.17
CA LEU A 134 -11.54 -2.08 -5.21
C LEU A 134 -12.57 -1.25 -5.99
N SER A 135 -13.84 -1.65 -5.93
CA SER A 135 -14.96 -1.09 -6.70
C SER A 135 -16.09 -0.67 -5.78
#